data_AF-A0A0A0M4Y0-F1
#
_entry.id   AF-A0A0A0M4Y0-F1
#
_cell.length_a   1.000
_cell.length_b   1.000
_cell.length_c   1.000
_cell.angle_alpha   90.00
_cell.angle_beta   90.00
_cell.angle_gamma   90.00
#
_symmetry.space_group_name_H-M   'P 1'
#
loop_
_entity.id
_entity.type
_entity.pdbx_description
1 polymer ?
#
loop_
_entity_poly.entity_id
_entity_poly.type
_entity_poly.pdbx_seq_one_letter_code
_entity_poly.pdbx_strand_id
1 'polypeptide(L)'
;MMAAMRQRVGERLAAQFAGFRETLDEDQRQRWDRGLAALAGARRAPLYLLEGGAVRAVMVRVGASDGSWTEVSGALQEGDEVVVGTERPAP
;
A
#
# COMPACT_ATOMS: atom_id res chain seq x y z
N MET A 1 -16.82 10.07 -7.49
CA MET A 1 -16.53 10.72 -6.19
C MET A 1 -15.19 10.30 -5.57
N MET A 2 -14.88 9.01 -5.43
CA MET A 2 -13.65 8.57 -4.72
C MET A 2 -12.32 9.00 -5.40
N ALA A 3 -12.26 9.05 -6.74
CA ALA A 3 -11.06 9.49 -7.46
C ALA A 3 -10.70 10.97 -7.19
N ALA A 4 -11.69 11.87 -7.26
CA ALA A 4 -11.51 13.29 -6.96
C ALA A 4 -11.13 13.56 -5.49
N MET A 5 -11.58 12.70 -4.57
CA MET A 5 -11.14 12.78 -3.16
C MET A 5 -9.66 12.39 -3.02
N ARG A 6 -9.23 11.29 -3.66
CA ARG A 6 -7.82 10.88 -3.65
C ARG A 6 -6.90 11.93 -4.26
N GLN A 7 -7.31 12.54 -5.38
CA GLN A 7 -6.55 13.60 -6.01
C GLN A 7 -6.33 14.79 -5.05
N ARG A 8 -7.40 15.24 -4.38
CA ARG A 8 -7.31 16.34 -3.40
C ARG A 8 -6.40 16.02 -2.20
N VAL A 9 -6.40 14.76 -1.73
CA VAL A 9 -5.46 14.31 -0.69
C VAL A 9 -4.02 14.36 -1.19
N GLY A 10 -3.77 13.89 -2.41
CA GLY A 10 -2.45 13.97 -3.05
C GLY A 10 -1.95 15.40 -3.20
N GLU A 11 -2.79 16.31 -3.72
CA GLU A 11 -2.46 17.73 -3.87
C GLU A 11 -2.11 18.39 -2.53
N ARG A 12 -2.87 18.08 -1.46
CA ARG A 12 -2.60 18.60 -0.12
C ARG A 12 -1.27 18.09 0.44
N LEU A 13 -0.97 16.80 0.29
CA LEU A 13 0.30 16.22 0.74
C LEU A 13 1.48 16.82 -0.03
N ALA A 14 1.35 16.97 -1.35
CA ALA A 14 2.36 17.61 -2.17
C ALA A 14 2.64 19.05 -1.72
N ALA A 15 1.59 19.84 -1.46
CA ALA A 15 1.74 21.21 -0.98
C ALA A 15 2.38 21.28 0.42
N GLN A 16 1.98 20.39 1.34
CA GLN A 16 2.50 20.37 2.71
C GLN A 16 4.00 20.09 2.79
N PHE A 17 4.51 19.24 1.89
CA PHE A 17 5.91 18.80 1.89
C PHE A 17 6.76 19.42 0.78
N ALA A 18 6.27 20.46 0.11
CA ALA A 18 6.98 21.09 -1.02
C ALA A 18 8.41 21.51 -0.64
N GLY A 19 8.58 22.20 0.49
CA GLY A 19 9.90 22.63 0.96
C GLY A 19 10.83 21.46 1.33
N PHE A 20 10.32 20.36 1.89
CA PHE A 20 11.14 19.16 2.12
C PHE A 20 11.59 18.53 0.81
N ARG A 21 10.67 18.42 -0.16
CA ARG A 21 10.96 17.83 -1.47
C ARG A 21 12.06 18.59 -2.21
N GLU A 22 12.17 19.91 -2.03
CA GLU A 22 13.24 20.72 -2.61
C GLU A 22 14.63 20.40 -2.02
N THR A 23 14.71 19.84 -0.81
CA THR A 23 16.00 19.44 -0.19
C THR A 23 16.54 18.11 -0.71
N LEU A 24 15.70 17.34 -1.41
CA LEU A 24 16.02 15.99 -1.86
C LEU A 24 16.80 16.03 -3.18
N ASP A 25 17.73 15.08 -3.38
CA ASP A 25 18.31 14.80 -4.70
C ASP A 25 17.29 14.16 -5.64
N GLU A 26 17.66 13.93 -6.91
CA GLU A 26 16.72 13.40 -7.90
C GLU A 26 16.19 12.01 -7.55
N ASP A 27 17.05 11.11 -7.09
CA ASP A 27 16.65 9.75 -6.74
C ASP A 27 15.75 9.73 -5.50
N GLN A 28 16.07 10.57 -4.51
CA GLN A 28 15.28 10.77 -3.31
C GLN A 28 13.91 11.37 -3.65
N ARG A 29 13.84 12.38 -4.53
CA ARG A 29 12.58 12.97 -5.01
C ARG A 29 11.71 11.92 -5.67
N GLN A 30 12.27 11.07 -6.53
CA GLN A 30 11.51 10.00 -7.18
C GLN A 30 11.00 8.96 -6.19
N ARG A 31 11.80 8.56 -5.19
CA ARG A 31 11.34 7.68 -4.11
C ARG A 31 10.23 8.31 -3.29
N TRP A 32 10.37 9.59 -2.94
CA TRP A 32 9.36 10.36 -2.21
C TRP A 32 8.03 10.43 -2.97
N ASP A 33 8.07 10.83 -4.24
CA ASP A 33 6.88 10.97 -5.08
C ASP A 33 6.16 9.62 -5.27
N ARG A 34 6.92 8.53 -5.46
CA ARG A 34 6.36 7.17 -5.49
C ARG A 34 5.70 6.79 -4.18
N GLY A 35 6.32 7.11 -3.04
CA GLY A 35 5.76 6.87 -1.70
C GLY A 35 4.43 7.60 -1.49
N LEU A 36 4.36 8.89 -1.85
CA LEU A 36 3.12 9.67 -1.76
C LEU A 36 2.02 9.11 -2.65
N ALA A 37 2.35 8.74 -3.89
CA ALA A 37 1.39 8.12 -4.81
C ALA A 37 0.87 6.79 -4.26
N ALA A 38 1.74 5.97 -3.66
CA ALA A 38 1.37 4.68 -3.10
C ALA A 38 0.45 4.84 -1.87
N LEU A 39 0.73 5.81 -0.99
CA LEU A 39 -0.13 6.14 0.15
C LEU A 39 -1.53 6.62 -0.30
N ALA A 40 -1.59 7.48 -1.32
CA ALA A 40 -2.86 7.96 -1.87
C ALA A 40 -3.64 6.86 -2.60
N GLY A 41 -2.94 5.91 -3.21
CA GLY A 41 -3.48 4.77 -3.95
C GLY A 41 -3.96 3.61 -3.09
N ALA A 42 -3.63 3.61 -1.80
CA ALA A 42 -3.96 2.53 -0.88
C ALA A 42 -5.46 2.19 -0.90
N ARG A 43 -5.77 0.89 -0.94
CA ARG A 43 -7.12 0.36 -1.25
C ARG A 43 -7.52 -0.78 -0.32
N ARG A 44 -8.82 -1.09 -0.24
CA ARG A 44 -9.29 -2.30 0.45
C ARG A 44 -9.17 -3.51 -0.49
N ALA A 45 -8.68 -4.62 0.04
CA ALA A 45 -8.58 -5.88 -0.69
C ALA A 45 -8.73 -7.06 0.29
N PRO A 46 -9.18 -8.25 -0.17
CA PRO A 46 -9.13 -9.44 0.65
C PRO A 46 -7.67 -9.91 0.83
N LEU A 47 -7.32 -10.28 2.05
CA LEU A 47 -6.19 -11.14 2.37
C LEU A 47 -6.75 -12.47 2.88
N TYR A 48 -6.04 -13.56 2.61
CA TYR A 48 -6.48 -14.90 3.00
C TYR A 48 -5.58 -15.43 4.10
N LEU A 49 -6.15 -15.70 5.26
CA LEU A 49 -5.46 -16.28 6.42
C LEU A 49 -5.68 -17.79 6.44
N LEU A 50 -4.69 -18.52 6.92
CA LEU A 50 -4.79 -19.93 7.24
C LEU A 50 -4.99 -20.10 8.75
N GLU A 51 -6.17 -20.57 9.15
CA GLU A 51 -6.51 -20.76 10.56
C GLU A 51 -7.09 -22.16 10.76
N GLY A 52 -6.44 -22.97 11.60
CA GLY A 52 -6.90 -24.33 11.89
C GLY A 52 -7.03 -25.23 10.65
N GLY A 53 -6.20 -25.00 9.63
CA GLY A 53 -6.24 -25.75 8.36
C GLY A 53 -7.31 -25.29 7.37
N ALA A 54 -8.06 -24.23 7.67
CA ALA A 54 -9.05 -23.63 6.78
C ALA A 54 -8.64 -22.22 6.33
N VAL A 55 -9.05 -21.84 5.12
CA VAL A 55 -8.79 -20.51 4.56
C VAL A 55 -9.90 -19.54 4.94
N ARG A 56 -9.55 -18.40 5.55
CA ARG A 56 -10.48 -17.33 5.93
C ARG A 56 -10.11 -16.02 5.22
N ALA A 57 -11.07 -15.43 4.51
CA ALA A 57 -10.87 -14.11 3.90
C ALA A 57 -11.08 -12.98 4.92
N VAL A 58 -10.13 -12.05 4.99
CA VAL A 58 -10.22 -10.84 5.80
C VAL A 58 -10.04 -9.60 4.92
N MET A 59 -10.85 -8.57 5.15
CA MET A 59 -10.71 -7.32 4.40
C MET A 59 -9.66 -6.43 5.06
N VAL A 60 -8.57 -6.19 4.34
CA VAL A 60 -7.46 -5.35 4.79
C VAL A 60 -7.35 -4.09 3.94
N ARG A 61 -6.58 -3.12 4.43
CA ARG A 61 -6.11 -1.99 3.67
C ARG A 61 -4.69 -2.30 3.18
N VAL A 62 -4.53 -2.36 1.86
CA VAL A 62 -3.24 -2.52 1.17
C VAL A 62 -2.71 -1.13 0.84
N GLY A 63 -1.53 -0.84 1.37
CA GLY A 63 -0.88 0.46 1.38
C GLY A 63 0.24 0.59 0.34
N ALA A 64 1.31 1.25 0.76
CA ALA A 64 2.49 1.44 -0.08
C ALA A 64 3.22 0.13 -0.36
N SER A 65 3.88 0.05 -1.51
CA SER A 65 4.69 -1.12 -1.91
C SER A 65 5.96 -0.66 -2.61
N ASP A 66 7.08 -1.33 -2.31
CA ASP A 66 8.37 -1.17 -3.02
C ASP A 66 8.67 -2.33 -3.97
N GLY A 67 7.70 -3.24 -4.15
CA GLY A 67 7.83 -4.46 -4.96
C GLY A 67 8.38 -5.67 -4.20
N SER A 68 9.06 -5.47 -3.07
CA SER A 68 9.50 -6.54 -2.16
C SER A 68 8.59 -6.65 -0.95
N TRP A 69 8.16 -5.50 -0.42
CA TRP A 69 7.32 -5.36 0.76
C TRP A 69 6.10 -4.50 0.42
N THR A 70 4.96 -4.87 1.00
CA THR A 70 3.73 -4.11 0.89
C THR A 70 3.15 -3.89 2.27
N GLU A 71 2.81 -2.64 2.58
CA GLU A 71 2.14 -2.28 3.82
C GLU A 71 0.71 -2.85 3.82
N VAL A 72 0.34 -3.50 4.92
CA VAL A 72 -1.02 -4.01 5.13
C VAL A 72 -1.48 -3.67 6.54
N SER A 73 -2.68 -3.11 6.67
CA SER A 73 -3.32 -2.80 7.96
C SER A 73 -4.76 -3.27 7.99
N GLY A 74 -5.28 -3.61 9.18
CA GLY A 74 -6.67 -4.03 9.37
C GLY A 74 -6.79 -5.14 10.40
N ALA A 75 -7.71 -6.06 10.15
CA ALA A 75 -7.98 -7.21 11.04
C ALA A 75 -6.91 -8.30 10.85
N LEU A 76 -5.67 -7.99 11.24
CA LEU A 76 -4.51 -8.86 11.24
C LEU A 76 -3.80 -8.76 12.59
N GLN A 77 -3.13 -9.84 12.99
CA GLN A 77 -2.27 -9.89 14.16
C GLN A 77 -0.90 -10.45 13.78
N GLU A 78 0.11 -10.12 14.58
CA GLU A 78 1.42 -10.74 14.43
C GLU A 78 1.29 -12.26 14.65
N GLY A 79 1.92 -13.04 13.78
CA GLY A 79 1.85 -14.51 13.80
C GLY A 79 0.73 -15.11 12.95
N ASP A 80 -0.18 -14.31 12.38
CA ASP A 80 -1.17 -14.83 11.42
C ASP A 80 -0.46 -15.43 10.20
N GLU A 81 -0.80 -16.67 9.87
CA GLU A 81 -0.32 -17.32 8.64
C GLU A 81 -1.14 -16.84 7.44
N VAL A 82 -0.46 -16.32 6.43
CA VAL A 82 -1.09 -15.78 5.22
C VAL A 82 -0.88 -16.73 4.05
N VAL A 83 -1.95 -17.01 3.32
CA VAL A 83 -1.89 -17.78 2.07
C VAL A 83 -1.27 -16.91 0.98
N VAL A 84 -0.12 -17.34 0.47
CA VAL A 84 0.60 -16.71 -0.64
C VAL A 84 0.66 -17.66 -1.84
N GLY A 85 0.64 -17.09 -3.05
CA GLY A 85 0.74 -17.87 -4.30
C GLY A 85 0.03 -17.19 -5.46
N THR A 86 0.30 -17.68 -6.67
CA THR A 86 -0.39 -17.26 -7.89
C THR A 86 -1.22 -18.44 -8.42
N GLU A 87 -2.41 -18.15 -8.95
CA GLU A 87 -3.28 -19.17 -9.59
C GLU A 87 -2.58 -19.85 -10.78
N ARG A 88 -1.58 -19.19 -11.38
CA ARG A 88 -0.70 -19.72 -12.42
C ARG A 88 0.77 -19.44 -12.10
N PRO A 89 1.71 -20.34 -12.42
CA PRO A 89 3.14 -20.03 -12.36
C PRO A 89 3.45 -18.80 -13.22
N ALA A 90 4.47 -18.00 -12.84
CA ALA A 90 4.99 -16.95 -13.70
C ALA A 90 5.45 -17.58 -15.04
N PRO A 91 5.15 -16.94 -16.19
CA PRO A 91 5.58 -17.43 -17.50
C PRO A 91 7.11 -17.47 -17.65
#